data_AF-A0A5J4NZN4-F1
#
_entry.id   AF-A0A5J4NZN4-F1
#
_cell.length_a   1.000
_cell.length_b   1.000
_cell.length_c   1.000
_cell.angle_alpha   90.00
_cell.angle_beta   90.00
_cell.angle_gamma   90.00
#
_symmetry.space_group_name_H-M   'P 1'
#
loop_
_entity.id
_entity.type
_entity.pdbx_description
1 polymer ?
#
loop_
_entity_poly.entity_id
_entity_poly.type
_entity_poly.pdbx_seq_one_letter_code
_entity_poly.pdbx_strand_id
1 'polypeptide(L)'
;FLLDEDSEASHVLTEKEKSEFLYKIFFHLSVGGELCQNEDNIKEYSEATRKVYRDIISVQKSSETKELQIVSLVYKIRAEDENGAVFPSNIDHVNTFAYVIVDPFKRNVILLHHVFGCGEF
;
A
#
# COMPACT_ATOMS: atom_id res chain seq x y z
N PHE A 1 4.72 1.37 17.16
CA PHE A 1 3.34 1.83 17.38
C PHE A 1 2.35 1.17 16.43
N LEU A 2 2.52 1.19 15.09
CA LEU A 2 1.57 0.54 14.16
C LEU A 2 1.54 -1.00 14.23
N LEU A 3 2.65 -1.63 14.58
CA LEU A 3 2.80 -3.09 14.68
C LEU A 3 2.57 -3.62 16.11
N ASP A 4 2.29 -2.73 17.05
CA ASP A 4 2.09 -3.06 18.44
C ASP A 4 0.59 -3.21 18.69
N GLU A 5 0.10 -4.46 18.72
CA GLU A 5 -1.33 -4.76 18.87
C GLU A 5 -1.88 -4.28 20.21
N ASP A 6 -1.04 -4.21 21.25
CA ASP A 6 -1.41 -3.75 22.60
C ASP A 6 -1.38 -2.21 22.73
N SER A 7 -0.97 -1.50 21.68
CA SER A 7 -0.98 -0.04 21.66
C SER A 7 -2.40 0.49 21.47
N GLU A 8 -2.84 1.42 22.32
CA GLU A 8 -4.07 2.20 22.11
C GLU A 8 -4.15 2.83 20.71
N ALA A 9 -3.00 3.17 20.12
CA ALA A 9 -2.91 3.71 18.76
C ALA A 9 -3.32 2.71 17.66
N SER A 10 -3.22 1.39 17.91
CA SER A 10 -3.60 0.33 16.97
C SER A 10 -5.12 0.23 16.78
N HIS A 11 -5.88 0.67 17.79
CA HIS A 11 -7.35 0.61 17.85
C HIS A 11 -8.04 1.91 17.43
N VAL A 12 -7.28 2.97 17.15
CA VAL A 12 -7.83 4.27 16.70
C VAL A 12 -8.56 4.15 15.36
N LEU A 13 -8.08 3.26 14.49
CA LEU A 13 -8.67 3.02 13.17
C LEU A 13 -9.49 1.73 13.17
N THR A 14 -10.67 1.81 12.57
CA THR A 14 -11.52 0.65 12.31
C THR A 14 -10.90 -0.28 11.28
N GLU A 15 -11.30 -1.56 11.28
CA GLU A 15 -10.86 -2.51 10.27
C GLU A 15 -11.26 -2.11 8.84
N LYS A 16 -12.36 -1.36 8.70
CA LYS A 16 -12.76 -0.77 7.42
C LYS A 16 -11.75 0.28 6.96
N GLU A 17 -11.35 1.19 7.82
CA GLU A 17 -10.33 2.20 7.49
C GLU A 17 -8.97 1.54 7.19
N LYS A 18 -8.60 0.52 7.97
CA LYS A 18 -7.38 -0.27 7.70
C LYS A 18 -7.43 -1.06 6.40
N SER A 19 -8.62 -1.31 5.84
CA SER A 19 -8.80 -1.98 4.55
C SER A 19 -8.62 -1.04 3.36
N GLU A 20 -8.70 0.28 3.58
CA GLU A 20 -8.52 1.27 2.52
C GLU A 20 -7.10 1.26 1.95
N PHE A 21 -6.99 1.39 0.63
CA PHE A 21 -5.69 1.36 -0.03
C PHE A 21 -4.79 2.54 0.38
N LEU A 22 -5.37 3.70 0.67
CA LEU A 22 -4.64 4.86 1.19
C LEU A 22 -3.93 4.52 2.51
N TYR A 23 -4.62 3.84 3.43
CA TYR A 23 -4.03 3.36 4.67
C TYR A 23 -2.95 2.32 4.40
N LYS A 24 -3.15 1.39 3.46
CA LYS A 24 -2.11 0.40 3.10
C LYS A 24 -0.82 1.07 2.63
N ILE A 25 -0.89 2.08 1.78
CA ILE A 25 0.30 2.84 1.35
C ILE A 25 0.98 3.49 2.56
N PHE A 26 0.21 4.18 3.41
CA PHE A 26 0.75 4.80 4.63
C PHE A 26 1.46 3.79 5.52
N PHE A 27 0.78 2.68 5.82
CA PHE A 27 1.33 1.59 6.62
C PHE A 27 2.64 1.08 6.03
N HIS A 28 2.70 0.81 4.73
CA HIS A 28 3.89 0.30 4.07
C HIS A 28 5.07 1.28 4.12
N LEU A 29 4.81 2.58 3.98
CA LEU A 29 5.82 3.63 4.10
C LEU A 29 6.29 3.81 5.55
N SER A 30 5.37 3.77 6.52
CA SER A 30 5.68 3.95 7.94
C SER A 30 6.38 2.75 8.58
N VAL A 31 6.10 1.53 8.12
CA VAL A 31 6.85 0.34 8.57
C VAL A 31 8.26 0.34 7.98
N GLY A 32 8.42 0.79 6.73
CA GLY A 32 9.72 0.94 6.09
C GLY A 32 10.43 -0.38 5.76
N GLY A 33 11.69 -0.26 5.31
CA GLY A 33 12.55 -1.40 4.98
C GLY A 33 13.55 -1.75 6.09
N GLU A 34 14.46 -2.66 5.78
CA GLU A 34 15.52 -3.13 6.69
C GLU A 34 16.48 -2.00 7.14
N LEU A 35 16.63 -0.95 6.32
CA LEU A 35 17.52 0.19 6.58
C LEU A 35 17.00 1.23 7.57
N CYS A 36 16.05 0.89 8.45
CA CYS A 36 15.53 1.81 9.49
C CYS A 36 15.17 3.21 8.96
N GLN A 37 14.11 3.31 8.15
CA GLN A 37 13.54 4.60 7.71
C GLN A 37 12.64 5.22 8.78
N ASN A 38 13.07 5.22 10.05
CA ASN A 38 12.25 5.77 11.12
C ASN A 38 12.26 7.30 11.04
N GLU A 39 11.07 7.87 10.92
CA GLU A 39 10.83 9.31 10.97
C GLU A 39 9.89 9.59 12.14
N ASP A 40 10.29 10.51 13.02
CA ASP A 40 9.54 10.81 14.24
C ASP A 40 8.30 11.66 13.94
N ASN A 41 8.27 12.32 12.79
CA ASN A 41 7.16 13.16 12.37
C ASN A 41 6.25 12.43 11.36
N ILE A 42 4.99 12.24 11.78
CA ILE A 42 3.95 11.55 10.99
C ILE A 42 3.57 12.31 9.70
N LYS A 43 3.86 13.61 9.64
CA LYS A 43 3.49 14.47 8.50
C LYS A 43 4.24 14.06 7.24
N GLU A 44 5.48 13.63 7.37
CA GLU A 44 6.39 13.25 6.29
C GLU A 44 5.85 11.99 5.61
N TYR A 45 5.45 10.99 6.39
CA TYR A 45 4.74 9.81 5.86
C TYR A 45 3.39 10.17 5.25
N SER A 46 2.63 11.08 5.88
CA SER A 46 1.32 11.51 5.36
C SER A 46 1.45 12.22 4.01
N GLU A 47 2.47 13.07 3.86
CA GLU A 47 2.76 13.76 2.61
C GLU A 47 3.26 12.81 1.52
N ALA A 48 4.18 11.90 1.86
CA ALA A 48 4.67 10.87 0.95
C ALA A 48 3.53 9.96 0.47
N THR A 49 2.69 9.48 1.39
CA THR A 49 1.49 8.69 1.09
C THR A 49 0.58 9.43 0.11
N ARG A 50 0.32 10.71 0.37
CA ARG A 50 -0.56 11.52 -0.48
C ARG A 50 0.03 11.76 -1.87
N LYS A 51 1.35 11.87 -2.00
CA LYS A 51 2.04 11.97 -3.31
C LYS A 51 1.90 10.65 -4.07
N VAL A 52 2.32 9.54 -3.48
CA VAL A 52 2.24 8.20 -4.08
C VAL A 52 0.80 7.88 -4.51
N TYR A 53 -0.18 8.09 -3.62
CA TYR A 53 -1.59 7.82 -3.93
C TYR A 53 -2.10 8.60 -5.14
N ARG A 54 -1.74 9.89 -5.25
CA ARG A 54 -2.17 10.73 -6.39
C ARG A 54 -1.50 10.35 -7.70
N ASP A 55 -0.30 9.81 -7.65
CA ASP A 55 0.43 9.40 -8.85
C ASP A 55 -0.08 8.06 -9.41
N ILE A 56 -0.54 7.15 -8.54
CA ILE A 56 -0.96 5.80 -8.95
C ILE A 56 -2.48 5.62 -9.05
N ILE A 57 -3.30 6.42 -8.35
CA ILE A 57 -4.76 6.33 -8.37
C ILE A 57 -5.36 7.41 -9.26
N SER A 58 -6.22 6.97 -10.18
CA SER A 58 -7.02 7.84 -11.04
C SER A 58 -8.41 8.05 -10.47
N VAL A 59 -8.87 9.29 -10.60
CA VAL A 59 -10.22 9.71 -10.26
C VAL A 59 -10.88 10.40 -11.46
N GLN A 60 -12.18 10.24 -11.60
CA GLN A 60 -12.96 10.90 -12.64
C GLN A 60 -14.29 11.42 -12.08
N LYS A 61 -14.83 12.44 -12.72
CA LYS A 61 -16.17 12.94 -12.40
C LYS A 61 -17.21 12.09 -13.12
N SER A 62 -18.12 11.47 -12.37
CA SER A 62 -19.23 10.70 -12.92
C SER A 62 -20.11 11.59 -13.79
N SER A 63 -20.44 11.12 -15.00
CA SER A 63 -21.34 11.83 -15.91
C SER A 63 -22.75 11.95 -15.34
N GLU A 64 -23.19 10.95 -14.57
CA GLU A 64 -24.52 10.83 -13.97
C GLU A 64 -24.61 11.61 -12.66
N THR A 65 -23.79 11.27 -11.67
CA THR A 65 -23.90 11.85 -10.31
C THR A 65 -23.18 13.19 -10.18
N LYS A 66 -22.30 13.55 -11.13
CA LYS A 66 -21.37 14.69 -11.03
C LYS A 66 -20.40 14.61 -9.85
N GLU A 67 -20.32 13.48 -9.16
CA GLU A 67 -19.39 13.27 -8.06
C GLU A 67 -18.06 12.69 -8.56
N LEU A 68 -17.02 12.89 -7.76
CA LEU A 68 -15.67 12.44 -8.07
C LEU A 68 -15.51 11.01 -7.54
N GLN A 69 -15.22 10.07 -8.43
CA GLN A 69 -15.11 8.64 -8.12
C GLN A 69 -13.72 8.11 -8.48
N ILE A 70 -13.23 7.17 -7.68
CA ILE A 70 -12.02 6.40 -8.01
C ILE A 70 -12.37 5.45 -9.15
N VAL A 71 -11.58 5.48 -10.22
CA VAL A 71 -11.75 4.59 -11.38
C VAL A 71 -10.71 3.48 -11.43
N SER A 72 -9.61 3.62 -10.68
CA SER A 72 -8.57 2.61 -10.59
C SER A 72 -9.05 1.38 -9.82
N LEU A 73 -8.75 0.20 -10.34
CA LEU A 73 -8.97 -1.08 -9.68
C LEU A 73 -7.66 -1.53 -9.04
N VAL A 74 -7.69 -1.85 -7.76
CA VAL A 74 -6.49 -2.23 -6.99
C VAL A 74 -6.61 -3.69 -6.55
N TYR A 75 -5.61 -4.48 -6.89
CA TYR A 75 -5.53 -5.90 -6.53
C TYR A 75 -4.26 -6.17 -5.75
N LYS A 76 -4.38 -6.73 -4.54
CA LYS A 76 -3.22 -7.34 -3.87
C LYS A 76 -2.96 -8.69 -4.53
N ILE A 77 -1.74 -8.91 -5.01
CA ILE A 77 -1.37 -10.14 -5.70
C ILE A 77 -0.28 -10.90 -4.95
N ARG A 78 -0.30 -12.21 -5.09
CA ARG A 78 0.72 -13.16 -4.64
C ARG A 78 0.75 -14.28 -5.67
N ALA A 79 1.94 -14.69 -6.07
CA ALA A 79 2.10 -15.85 -6.94
C ALA A 79 2.73 -16.99 -6.14
N GLU A 80 2.26 -18.20 -6.39
CA GLU A 80 2.68 -19.41 -5.68
C GLU A 80 3.00 -20.52 -6.68
N ASP A 81 3.99 -21.35 -6.36
CA ASP A 81 4.33 -22.59 -7.07
C ASP A 81 4.13 -23.81 -6.14
N GLU A 82 4.62 -24.98 -6.56
CA GLU A 82 4.53 -26.22 -5.76
C GLU A 82 5.24 -26.14 -4.39
N ASN A 83 6.19 -25.21 -4.24
CA ASN A 83 7.00 -25.02 -3.04
C ASN A 83 6.53 -23.83 -2.17
N GLY A 84 5.53 -23.07 -2.61
CA GLY A 84 4.93 -21.96 -1.88
C GLY A 84 5.03 -20.63 -2.63
N ALA A 85 5.08 -19.51 -1.90
CA ALA A 85 5.08 -18.19 -2.53
C ALA A 85 6.38 -17.89 -3.27
N VAL A 86 6.26 -17.42 -4.50
CA VAL A 86 7.40 -17.03 -5.36
C VAL A 86 7.44 -15.52 -5.61
N PHE A 87 6.29 -14.84 -5.53
CA PHE A 87 6.19 -13.39 -5.70
C PHE A 87 5.18 -12.80 -4.71
N PRO A 88 5.48 -11.66 -4.05
CA PRO A 88 6.70 -10.85 -4.20
C PRO A 88 7.97 -11.49 -3.60
N SER A 89 7.84 -12.41 -2.64
CA SER A 89 8.94 -13.18 -2.08
C SER A 89 8.42 -14.47 -1.43
N ASN A 90 9.31 -15.44 -1.21
CA ASN A 90 9.06 -16.63 -0.41
C ASN A 90 9.20 -16.40 1.10
N ILE A 91 9.73 -15.24 1.50
CA ILE A 91 9.83 -14.82 2.90
C ILE A 91 8.60 -14.00 3.28
N ASP A 92 7.87 -14.46 4.29
CA ASP A 92 6.71 -13.74 4.81
C ASP A 92 7.17 -12.61 5.73
N HIS A 93 6.69 -11.40 5.43
CA HIS A 93 6.93 -10.22 6.24
C HIS A 93 5.78 -9.24 6.06
N VAL A 94 5.42 -8.52 7.12
CA VAL A 94 4.27 -7.59 7.11
C VAL A 94 4.41 -6.47 6.06
N ASN A 95 5.66 -6.12 5.73
CA ASN A 95 5.99 -5.17 4.68
C ASN A 95 6.48 -5.79 3.37
N THR A 96 6.24 -7.08 3.13
CA THR A 96 6.43 -7.73 1.83
C THR A 96 5.08 -7.76 1.11
N PHE A 97 4.95 -7.05 -0.02
CA PHE A 97 3.67 -6.89 -0.71
C PHE A 97 3.81 -6.62 -2.20
N ALA A 98 2.73 -6.87 -2.93
CA ALA A 98 2.56 -6.44 -4.31
C ALA A 98 1.11 -6.06 -4.59
N TYR A 99 0.92 -4.89 -5.19
CA TYR A 99 -0.36 -4.39 -5.67
C TYR A 99 -0.29 -4.12 -7.16
N VAL A 100 -1.32 -4.54 -7.88
CA VAL A 100 -1.56 -4.20 -9.27
C VAL A 100 -2.68 -3.16 -9.30
N ILE A 101 -2.38 -1.99 -9.85
CA ILE A 101 -3.32 -0.89 -10.02
C ILE A 101 -3.64 -0.76 -11.51
N VAL A 102 -4.88 -1.02 -11.89
CA VAL A 102 -5.36 -0.97 -13.26
C VAL A 102 -6.21 0.28 -13.47
N ASP A 103 -5.87 1.12 -14.44
CA ASP A 103 -6.75 2.17 -14.93
C ASP A 103 -7.39 1.71 -16.25
N PRO A 104 -8.68 1.35 -16.25
CA PRO A 104 -9.34 0.85 -17.46
C PRO A 104 -9.48 1.93 -18.54
N PHE A 105 -9.44 3.21 -18.18
CA PHE A 105 -9.62 4.32 -19.10
C PHE A 105 -8.30 4.77 -19.72
N LYS A 106 -7.23 4.85 -18.93
CA LYS A 106 -5.88 5.15 -19.42
C LYS A 106 -5.19 3.94 -20.06
N ARG A 107 -5.76 2.73 -19.89
CA ARG A 107 -5.17 1.45 -20.34
C ARG A 107 -3.75 1.27 -19.81
N ASN A 108 -3.50 1.73 -18.58
CA ASN A 108 -2.23 1.56 -17.91
C ASN A 108 -2.39 0.59 -16.74
N VAL A 109 -1.28 -0.06 -16.39
CA VAL A 109 -1.17 -0.93 -15.23
C VAL A 109 0.09 -0.54 -14.49
N ILE A 110 -0.04 -0.28 -13.19
CA ILE A 110 1.07 0.07 -12.31
C ILE A 110 1.25 -1.09 -11.33
N LEU A 111 2.48 -1.57 -11.21
CA LEU A 111 2.89 -2.53 -10.18
C LEU A 111 3.57 -1.76 -9.06
N LEU A 112 2.98 -1.78 -7.87
CA LEU A 112 3.58 -1.28 -6.64
C LEU A 112 3.97 -2.47 -5.78
N HIS A 113 5.26 -2.75 -5.63
CA HIS A 113 5.73 -3.89 -4.85
C HIS A 113 6.93 -3.54 -3.98
N HIS A 114 7.10 -4.30 -2.91
CA HIS A 114 8.24 -4.22 -2.01
C HIS A 114 8.52 -5.61 -1.43
N VAL A 115 9.80 -5.93 -1.29
CA VAL A 115 10.28 -7.11 -0.58
C VAL A 115 11.17 -6.64 0.55
N PHE A 116 10.81 -7.00 1.77
CA PHE A 116 11.61 -6.67 2.94
C PHE A 116 12.92 -7.46 2.93
N GLY A 117 14.02 -6.82 3.29
CA GLY A 117 15.31 -7.50 3.47
C GLY A 117 16.12 -7.77 2.19
N CYS A 118 15.78 -7.13 1.06
CA CYS A 118 16.47 -7.36 -0.22
C CYS A 118 17.75 -6.55 -0.43
N GLY A 119 18.21 -5.78 0.56
CA GLY A 119 19.45 -5.02 0.43
C GLY A 119 20.64 -5.83 0.90
N GLU A 120 21.61 -6.08 0.01
CA GLU A 120 22.94 -6.50 0.43
C GLU A 120 23.66 -5.26 0.99
N PHE A 121 23.91 -5.22 2.30
CA PHE A 121 24.64 -4.14 2.97
C PHE A 121 25.91 -4.65 3.64
#